data_AF-W0IU81-F1
#
_entry.id   AF-W0IU81-F1
#
_cell.length_a   1.000
_cell.length_b   1.000
_cell.length_c   1.000
_cell.angle_alpha   90.00
_cell.angle_beta   90.00
_cell.angle_gamma   90.00
#
_symmetry.space_group_name_H-M   'P 1'
#
loop_
_entity.id
_entity.type
_entity.pdbx_description
1 polymer ?
#
loop_
_entity_poly.entity_id
_entity_poly.type
_entity_poly.pdbx_seq_one_letter_code
_entity_poly.pdbx_strand_id
1 'polypeptide(L)'
;MKRNIKSTKGFTLVEMLGVLAIIAILISVIAVGVMSAINRARIVATTANFKNIETAVVGYVALNTSGGTVPLTEASGTSASDGVPLLDGTNGVTYVADSSGYYTLNQVLISAGLLDNNISWRVGKDGLTQVNLGNEKVFRLSKVAFNDTSSGNPPSGSGNNWDDYNRAEACKVAAAGTFFDDADDPTTFGTTPFDDVAATGLNFLLDGKTPLKASRVAYVVLKGVSYKDATKLSQEINGALDDSEESPLEDQFKGRFIYQAGTDATDPVDCYYYLASF
;
A
#
# COMPACT_ATOMS: atom_id res chain seq x y z
N MET A 1 25.80 -72.17 29.88
CA MET A 1 25.80 -70.86 29.18
C MET A 1 24.67 -70.02 29.74
N LYS A 2 24.96 -68.93 30.47
CA LYS A 2 23.96 -68.08 31.14
C LYS A 2 23.54 -66.99 30.15
N ARG A 3 22.29 -67.02 29.67
CA ARG A 3 21.77 -66.11 28.65
C ARG A 3 21.20 -64.86 29.36
N ASN A 4 21.89 -63.74 29.24
CA ASN A 4 21.45 -62.45 29.80
C ASN A 4 20.28 -61.90 28.97
N ILE A 5 19.05 -61.99 29.50
CA ILE A 5 17.87 -61.34 28.91
C ILE A 5 17.90 -59.88 29.34
N LYS A 6 18.21 -58.96 28.42
CA LYS A 6 18.08 -57.52 28.65
C LYS A 6 16.59 -57.17 28.72
N SER A 7 16.11 -56.82 29.91
CA SER A 7 14.79 -56.22 30.12
C SER A 7 14.75 -54.84 29.49
N THR A 8 14.05 -54.68 28.37
CA THR A 8 13.65 -53.37 27.85
C THR A 8 12.44 -52.89 28.65
N LYS A 9 12.62 -51.88 29.52
CA LYS A 9 11.50 -51.25 30.22
C LYS A 9 10.68 -50.44 29.21
N GLY A 10 9.39 -50.76 29.07
CA GLY A 10 8.43 -49.98 28.29
C GLY A 10 7.80 -48.86 29.11
N PHE A 11 7.36 -47.79 28.44
CA PHE A 11 6.60 -46.71 29.08
C PHE A 11 5.21 -47.19 29.53
N THR A 12 4.79 -46.81 30.72
CA THR A 12 3.44 -47.08 31.22
C THR A 12 2.45 -46.03 30.72
N LEU A 13 1.15 -46.38 30.66
CA LEU A 13 0.08 -45.47 30.25
C LEU A 13 0.03 -44.23 31.17
N VAL A 14 0.23 -44.42 32.47
CA VAL A 14 0.20 -43.35 33.47
C VAL A 14 1.34 -42.34 33.27
N GLU A 15 2.55 -42.81 32.94
CA GLU A 15 3.68 -41.93 32.63
C GLU A 15 3.40 -41.08 31.37
N MET A 16 2.77 -41.68 30.35
CA MET A 16 2.38 -40.96 29.14
C MET A 16 1.28 -39.92 29.42
N LEU A 17 0.32 -40.25 30.30
CA LEU A 17 -0.74 -39.33 30.71
C LEU A 17 -0.19 -38.11 31.48
N GLY A 18 0.79 -38.32 32.37
CA GLY A 18 1.47 -37.23 33.07
C GLY A 18 2.22 -36.29 32.12
N VAL A 19 2.90 -36.83 31.12
CA VAL A 19 3.62 -36.03 30.11
C VAL A 19 2.64 -35.21 29.25
N LEU A 20 1.55 -35.82 28.78
CA LEU A 20 0.54 -35.10 28.00
C LEU A 20 -0.12 -33.98 28.80
N ALA A 21 -0.37 -34.19 30.09
CA ALA A 21 -0.91 -33.16 30.98
C ALA A 21 0.02 -31.94 31.07
N ILE A 22 1.33 -32.15 31.21
CA ILE A 22 2.30 -31.06 31.27
C ILE A 22 2.45 -30.35 29.91
N ILE A 23 2.51 -31.11 28.80
CA ILE A 23 2.58 -30.51 27.45
C ILE A 23 1.36 -29.63 27.17
N ALA A 24 0.17 -30.06 27.57
CA ALA A 24 -1.05 -29.27 27.39
C ALA A 24 -0.98 -27.92 28.12
N ILE A 25 -0.45 -27.91 29.36
CA ILE A 25 -0.23 -26.67 30.13
C ILE A 25 0.79 -25.76 29.42
N LEU A 26 1.90 -26.32 28.95
CA LEU A 26 2.95 -25.54 28.27
C LEU A 26 2.44 -24.90 26.96
N ILE A 27 1.72 -25.66 26.13
CA ILE A 27 1.14 -25.15 24.87
C ILE A 27 0.18 -23.99 25.17
N SER A 28 -0.64 -24.11 26.22
CA SER A 28 -1.59 -23.07 26.60
C SER A 28 -0.93 -21.72 26.92
N VAL A 29 0.23 -21.73 27.58
CA VAL A 29 0.95 -20.50 27.94
C VAL A 29 1.68 -19.91 26.72
N ILE A 30 2.29 -20.76 25.91
CA ILE A 30 3.03 -20.33 24.71
C ILE A 30 2.12 -19.66 23.69
N ALA A 31 0.88 -20.15 23.55
CA ALA A 31 -0.11 -19.63 22.61
C ALA A 31 -0.21 -18.09 22.70
N VAL A 32 -0.48 -17.53 23.88
CA VAL A 32 -0.70 -16.07 24.05
C VAL A 32 0.47 -15.22 23.50
N GLY A 33 1.72 -15.66 23.74
CA GLY A 33 2.91 -14.94 23.26
C GLY A 33 3.08 -15.00 21.74
N VAL A 34 2.76 -16.14 21.11
CA VAL A 34 2.92 -16.35 19.67
C VAL A 34 2.03 -15.41 18.86
N MET A 35 0.78 -15.19 19.29
CA MET A 35 -0.15 -14.30 18.56
C MET A 35 0.30 -12.84 18.58
N SER A 36 0.87 -12.38 19.70
CA SER A 36 1.46 -11.04 19.78
C SER A 36 2.68 -10.91 18.86
N ALA A 37 3.55 -11.92 18.87
CA ALA A 37 4.73 -11.96 18.01
C ALA A 37 4.38 -11.96 16.50
N ILE A 38 3.34 -12.71 16.10
CA ILE A 38 2.86 -12.74 14.72
C ILE A 38 2.35 -11.35 14.30
N ASN A 39 1.54 -10.69 15.13
CA ASN A 39 1.03 -9.36 14.81
C ASN A 39 2.17 -8.35 14.66
N ARG A 40 3.16 -8.37 15.56
CA ARG A 40 4.35 -7.51 15.42
C ARG A 40 5.14 -7.83 14.15
N ALA A 41 5.31 -9.11 13.82
CA ALA A 41 5.99 -9.51 12.59
C ALA A 41 5.26 -9.04 11.33
N ARG A 42 3.93 -9.00 11.33
CA ARG A 42 3.12 -8.46 10.23
C ARG A 42 3.37 -6.96 10.02
N ILE A 43 3.42 -6.18 11.11
CA ILE A 43 3.73 -4.74 11.03
C ILE A 43 5.16 -4.52 10.52
N VAL A 44 6.16 -5.17 11.12
CA VAL A 44 7.57 -5.05 10.71
C VAL A 44 7.78 -5.46 9.24
N ALA A 45 7.14 -6.54 8.79
CA ALA A 45 7.19 -6.96 7.39
C ALA A 45 6.57 -5.92 6.45
N THR A 46 5.47 -5.29 6.86
CA THR A 46 4.82 -4.23 6.08
C THR A 46 5.69 -2.97 6.02
N THR A 47 6.31 -2.57 7.14
CA THR A 47 7.28 -1.47 7.17
C THR A 47 8.50 -1.73 6.27
N ALA A 48 8.99 -2.98 6.23
CA ALA A 48 10.08 -3.37 5.33
C ALA A 48 9.65 -3.33 3.85
N ASN A 49 8.44 -3.80 3.55
CA ASN A 49 7.85 -3.75 2.22
C ASN A 49 7.73 -2.30 1.70
N PHE A 50 7.32 -1.35 2.53
CA PHE A 50 7.28 0.07 2.17
C PHE A 50 8.64 0.58 1.71
N LYS A 51 9.72 0.26 2.45
CA LYS A 51 11.09 0.66 2.10
C LYS A 51 11.58 0.02 0.79
N ASN A 52 11.16 -1.21 0.51
CA ASN A 52 11.49 -1.89 -0.75
C ASN A 52 10.89 -1.14 -1.95
N ILE A 53 9.61 -0.75 -1.85
CA ILE A 53 8.94 0.04 -2.89
C ILE A 53 9.57 1.44 -3.00
N GLU A 54 9.87 2.10 -1.87
CA GLU A 54 10.54 3.41 -1.86
C GLU A 54 11.87 3.36 -2.62
N THR A 55 12.67 2.33 -2.37
CA THR A 55 13.94 2.10 -3.08
C THR A 55 13.71 1.88 -4.57
N ALA A 56 12.69 1.11 -4.94
CA ALA A 56 12.34 0.88 -6.35
C ALA A 56 11.87 2.19 -7.04
N VAL A 57 11.07 3.02 -6.37
CA VAL A 57 10.61 4.32 -6.90
C VAL A 57 11.79 5.27 -7.13
N VAL A 58 12.70 5.39 -6.16
CA VAL A 58 13.93 6.19 -6.31
C VAL A 58 14.79 5.65 -7.44
N GLY A 59 14.90 4.32 -7.55
CA GLY A 59 15.59 3.66 -8.65
C GLY A 59 14.99 3.97 -10.02
N TYR A 60 13.66 4.03 -10.12
CA TYR A 60 12.96 4.36 -11.36
C TYR A 60 13.25 5.80 -11.80
N VAL A 61 13.16 6.75 -10.86
CA VAL A 61 13.39 8.18 -11.11
C VAL A 61 14.85 8.47 -11.50
N ALA A 62 15.78 7.64 -11.06
CA ALA A 62 17.18 7.70 -11.48
C ALA A 62 17.41 7.18 -12.92
N LEU A 63 16.45 6.48 -13.54
CA LEU A 63 16.56 6.06 -14.94
C LEU A 63 16.48 7.27 -15.87
N ASN A 64 17.35 7.32 -16.87
CA ASN A 64 17.36 8.40 -17.85
C ASN A 64 16.01 8.53 -18.60
N THR A 65 15.34 7.40 -18.82
CA THR A 65 14.03 7.32 -19.49
C THR A 65 12.88 7.88 -18.66
N SER A 66 13.02 8.00 -17.33
CA SER A 66 11.96 8.49 -16.45
C SER A 66 11.75 10.00 -16.51
N GLY A 67 12.73 10.75 -17.02
CA GLY A 67 12.70 12.22 -16.99
C GLY A 67 12.70 12.82 -15.58
N GLY A 68 13.11 12.05 -14.56
CA GLY A 68 13.12 12.51 -13.17
C GLY A 68 11.75 12.48 -12.49
N THR A 69 10.77 11.77 -13.06
CA THR A 69 9.42 11.65 -12.49
C THR A 69 8.85 10.25 -12.66
N VAL A 70 7.70 9.98 -12.05
CA VAL A 70 6.94 8.74 -12.20
C VAL A 70 5.69 8.96 -13.07
N PRO A 71 5.24 7.93 -13.80
CA PRO A 71 3.93 7.93 -14.46
C PRO A 71 2.82 8.20 -13.45
N LEU A 72 1.82 9.00 -13.83
CA LEU A 72 0.58 9.11 -13.05
C LEU A 72 -0.23 7.82 -13.25
N THR A 73 -0.66 7.21 -12.17
CA THR A 73 -1.44 5.97 -12.17
C THR A 73 -2.81 6.16 -11.51
N GLU A 74 -2.99 7.25 -10.77
CA GLU A 74 -4.27 7.71 -10.25
C GLU A 74 -4.52 9.18 -10.69
N ALA A 75 -5.52 9.38 -11.57
CA ALA A 75 -5.99 10.69 -12.02
C ALA A 75 -7.38 10.56 -12.67
N SER A 76 -8.24 11.56 -12.52
CA SER A 76 -9.50 11.66 -13.26
C SER A 76 -9.32 12.27 -14.65
N GLY A 77 -10.15 11.82 -15.59
CA GLY A 77 -10.47 12.55 -16.82
C GLY A 77 -9.82 12.04 -18.12
N THR A 78 -10.64 11.32 -18.90
CA THR A 78 -10.53 11.05 -20.36
C THR A 78 -9.33 10.27 -20.92
N SER A 79 -9.47 8.93 -20.89
CA SER A 79 -9.10 7.86 -21.86
C SER A 79 -7.78 7.92 -22.64
N ALA A 80 -6.89 6.94 -22.36
CA ALA A 80 -5.56 6.80 -22.96
C ALA A 80 -5.72 6.37 -24.40
N SER A 81 -5.08 7.10 -25.31
CA SER A 81 -4.72 6.48 -26.57
C SER A 81 -3.44 5.66 -26.36
N ASP A 82 -3.38 4.51 -27.03
CA ASP A 82 -2.26 3.56 -26.94
C ASP A 82 -0.90 4.23 -27.21
N GLY A 83 0.07 4.04 -26.29
CA GLY A 83 1.46 4.44 -26.50
C GLY A 83 1.76 5.93 -26.25
N VAL A 84 0.88 6.64 -25.57
CA VAL A 84 1.11 8.02 -25.11
C VAL A 84 1.88 8.02 -23.77
N PRO A 85 3.03 8.71 -23.68
CA PRO A 85 3.79 8.80 -22.43
C PRO A 85 2.95 9.41 -21.30
N LEU A 86 2.91 8.77 -20.14
CA LEU A 86 2.26 9.33 -18.93
C LEU A 86 3.19 10.32 -18.18
N LEU A 87 4.05 10.99 -18.96
CA LEU A 87 5.05 11.93 -18.52
C LEU A 87 4.63 13.34 -18.94
N ASP A 88 3.76 13.95 -18.13
CA ASP A 88 3.40 15.36 -18.28
C ASP A 88 2.41 15.69 -19.41
N GLY A 89 1.66 16.75 -19.15
CA GLY A 89 0.68 17.44 -19.97
C GLY A 89 1.01 18.92 -19.92
N THR A 90 2.30 19.20 -19.84
CA THR A 90 2.93 20.41 -20.34
C THR A 90 2.85 20.43 -21.88
N ASN A 91 2.61 19.28 -22.53
CA ASN A 91 2.50 19.17 -24.00
C ASN A 91 1.10 18.88 -24.54
N GLY A 92 0.03 19.41 -23.93
CA GLY A 92 -1.32 19.33 -24.52
C GLY A 92 -1.86 17.91 -24.73
N VAL A 93 -1.24 16.93 -24.06
CA VAL A 93 -1.64 15.53 -24.06
C VAL A 93 -2.58 15.32 -22.87
N THR A 94 -3.80 14.88 -23.16
CA THR A 94 -4.78 14.49 -22.12
C THR A 94 -4.23 13.29 -21.36
N TYR A 95 -4.03 13.48 -20.06
CA TYR A 95 -3.52 12.47 -19.15
C TYR A 95 -4.57 11.43 -18.86
N VAL A 96 -4.13 10.19 -18.70
CA VAL A 96 -5.05 9.08 -18.50
C VAL A 96 -4.44 8.20 -17.45
N ALA A 97 -4.76 8.54 -16.23
CA ALA A 97 -4.97 7.51 -15.25
C ALA A 97 -6.46 7.22 -15.17
N ASP A 98 -6.76 6.05 -14.63
CA ASP A 98 -8.08 5.47 -14.60
C ASP A 98 -8.63 5.60 -13.17
N SER A 99 -9.91 5.89 -13.05
CA SER A 99 -10.62 5.94 -11.77
C SER A 99 -10.91 4.55 -11.19
N SER A 100 -10.51 3.48 -11.88
CA SER A 100 -10.86 2.09 -11.56
C SER A 100 -9.62 1.21 -11.30
N GLY A 101 -8.49 1.83 -10.93
CA GLY A 101 -7.32 1.13 -10.39
C GLY A 101 -6.66 0.13 -11.34
N TYR A 102 -6.85 0.24 -12.66
CA TYR A 102 -6.27 -0.71 -13.62
C TYR A 102 -4.77 -0.50 -13.88
N TYR A 103 -4.29 0.72 -13.69
CA TYR A 103 -2.89 1.12 -13.83
C TYR A 103 -2.32 1.31 -12.44
N THR A 104 -1.26 0.59 -12.11
CA THR A 104 -0.60 0.73 -10.80
C THR A 104 0.88 1.05 -10.99
N LEU A 105 1.47 1.75 -10.03
CA LEU A 105 2.91 2.01 -10.04
C LEU A 105 3.71 0.70 -9.91
N ASN A 106 3.16 -0.33 -9.27
CA ASN A 106 3.78 -1.65 -9.21
C ASN A 106 4.08 -2.23 -10.60
N GLN A 107 3.14 -2.12 -11.55
CA GLN A 107 3.35 -2.58 -12.93
C GLN A 107 4.48 -1.82 -13.62
N VAL A 108 4.62 -0.52 -13.34
CA VAL A 108 5.71 0.32 -13.85
C VAL A 108 7.05 -0.18 -13.31
N LEU A 109 7.14 -0.38 -12.00
CA LEU A 109 8.36 -0.80 -11.31
C LEU A 109 8.79 -2.21 -11.73
N ILE A 110 7.84 -3.12 -11.91
CA ILE A 110 8.10 -4.48 -12.42
C ILE A 110 8.61 -4.42 -13.86
N SER A 111 7.96 -3.62 -14.72
CA SER A 111 8.37 -3.49 -16.13
C SER A 111 9.73 -2.80 -16.29
N ALA A 112 10.13 -1.98 -15.32
CA ALA A 112 11.47 -1.39 -15.23
C ALA A 112 12.53 -2.35 -14.66
N GLY A 113 12.13 -3.54 -14.19
CA GLY A 113 13.03 -4.52 -13.57
C GLY A 113 13.49 -4.14 -12.17
N LEU A 114 12.77 -3.23 -11.50
CA LEU A 114 13.09 -2.74 -10.15
C LEU A 114 12.35 -3.52 -9.07
N LEU A 115 11.26 -4.20 -9.44
CA LEU A 115 10.56 -5.19 -8.62
C LEU A 115 10.44 -6.48 -9.42
N ASP A 116 10.74 -7.62 -8.80
CA ASP A 116 10.60 -8.93 -9.47
C ASP A 116 9.13 -9.36 -9.56
N ASN A 117 8.33 -9.03 -8.55
CA ASN A 117 6.94 -9.40 -8.40
C ASN A 117 6.20 -8.36 -7.56
N ASN A 118 4.87 -8.46 -7.53
CA ASN A 118 4.07 -7.71 -6.58
C ASN A 118 4.47 -8.05 -5.14
N ILE A 119 4.46 -7.02 -4.31
CA ILE A 119 4.80 -7.14 -2.89
C ILE A 119 3.72 -7.95 -2.18
N SER A 120 4.14 -9.01 -1.48
CA SER A 120 3.21 -9.77 -0.64
C SER A 120 2.97 -9.00 0.66
N TRP A 121 1.75 -8.51 0.84
CA TRP A 121 1.40 -7.73 2.02
C TRP A 121 1.09 -8.64 3.21
N ARG A 122 1.25 -8.11 4.42
CA ARG A 122 0.89 -8.81 5.67
C ARG A 122 -0.26 -8.13 6.40
N VAL A 123 -0.68 -6.98 5.90
CA VAL A 123 -1.73 -6.12 6.43
C VAL A 123 -2.56 -5.63 5.24
N GLY A 124 -3.87 -5.40 5.45
CA GLY A 124 -4.80 -5.04 4.38
C GLY A 124 -5.15 -6.20 3.46
N LYS A 125 -5.77 -5.87 2.34
CA LYS A 125 -6.23 -6.80 1.31
C LYS A 125 -5.15 -6.98 0.24
N ASP A 126 -4.62 -8.19 0.13
CA ASP A 126 -3.70 -8.58 -0.94
C ASP A 126 -4.44 -9.42 -1.98
N GLY A 127 -4.10 -9.26 -3.26
CA GLY A 127 -4.74 -9.96 -4.37
C GLY A 127 -5.09 -9.05 -5.54
N LEU A 128 -5.94 -9.57 -6.42
CA LEU A 128 -6.47 -8.86 -7.59
C LEU A 128 -7.82 -9.44 -7.96
N THR A 129 -8.72 -8.59 -8.47
CA THR A 129 -9.92 -9.05 -9.16
C THR A 129 -9.64 -8.99 -10.66
N GLN A 130 -9.51 -10.17 -11.28
CA GLN A 130 -9.29 -10.27 -12.72
C GLN A 130 -10.61 -10.10 -13.47
N VAL A 131 -10.74 -9.00 -14.22
CA VAL A 131 -11.95 -8.72 -15.00
C VAL A 131 -11.95 -9.47 -16.33
N ASN A 132 -10.83 -9.51 -17.06
CA ASN A 132 -10.67 -10.28 -18.29
C ASN A 132 -9.22 -10.76 -18.50
N LEU A 133 -9.05 -12.04 -18.85
CA LEU A 133 -7.74 -12.70 -19.08
C LEU A 133 -6.94 -12.16 -20.28
N GLY A 134 -7.58 -11.40 -21.19
CA GLY A 134 -6.98 -10.96 -22.46
C GLY A 134 -6.56 -9.49 -22.53
N ASN A 135 -6.77 -8.70 -21.48
CA ASN A 135 -6.67 -7.23 -21.52
C ASN A 135 -5.78 -6.67 -20.41
N GLU A 136 -4.72 -7.40 -20.04
CA GLU A 136 -3.77 -6.95 -19.03
C GLU A 136 -3.09 -5.65 -19.45
N LYS A 137 -3.01 -4.69 -18.51
CA LYS A 137 -2.28 -3.44 -18.71
C LYS A 137 -0.80 -3.69 -18.49
N VAL A 138 -0.01 -3.47 -19.53
CA VAL A 138 1.45 -3.66 -19.49
C VAL A 138 2.11 -2.31 -19.66
N PHE A 139 3.02 -1.97 -18.75
CA PHE A 139 3.83 -0.77 -18.89
C PHE A 139 5.01 -1.03 -19.84
N ARG A 140 5.16 -0.19 -20.87
CA ARG A 140 6.29 -0.26 -21.80
C ARG A 140 7.30 0.82 -21.47
N LEU A 141 8.43 0.43 -20.87
CA LEU A 141 9.49 1.36 -20.46
C LEU A 141 10.01 2.23 -21.62
N SER A 142 10.14 1.67 -22.84
CA SER A 142 10.64 2.42 -24.01
C SER A 142 9.71 3.53 -24.49
N LYS A 143 8.41 3.46 -24.17
CA LYS A 143 7.41 4.48 -24.50
C LYS A 143 6.97 5.30 -23.29
N VAL A 144 7.38 4.87 -22.10
CA VAL A 144 6.91 5.39 -20.80
C VAL A 144 5.39 5.47 -20.73
N ALA A 145 4.74 4.42 -21.24
CA ALA A 145 3.31 4.37 -21.46
C ALA A 145 2.76 2.98 -21.14
N PHE A 146 1.52 2.92 -20.67
CA PHE A 146 0.80 1.66 -20.64
C PHE A 146 0.27 1.33 -22.03
N ASN A 147 0.25 0.03 -22.33
CA ASN A 147 -0.38 -0.51 -23.51
C ASN A 147 -1.46 -1.49 -23.11
N ASP A 148 -2.58 -1.44 -23.83
CA ASP A 148 -3.56 -2.51 -23.82
C ASP A 148 -3.01 -3.68 -24.65
N THR A 149 -3.24 -4.90 -24.20
CA THR A 149 -2.88 -6.12 -24.92
C THR A 149 -3.96 -6.53 -25.93
N SER A 150 -5.09 -5.83 -25.97
CA SER A 150 -6.20 -6.07 -26.90
C SER A 150 -6.17 -5.23 -28.18
N SER A 151 -6.56 -5.85 -29.30
CA SER A 151 -6.49 -5.32 -30.66
C SER A 151 -7.69 -4.46 -31.09
N GLY A 152 -8.38 -3.80 -30.16
CA GLY A 152 -9.52 -2.91 -30.46
C GLY A 152 -9.07 -1.45 -30.63
N ASN A 153 -9.66 -0.72 -31.58
CA ASN A 153 -9.49 0.74 -31.69
C ASN A 153 -10.83 1.44 -31.37
N PRO A 154 -10.92 2.21 -30.27
CA PRO A 154 -9.91 2.40 -29.22
C PRO A 154 -9.78 1.14 -28.34
N PRO A 155 -8.65 0.95 -27.64
CA PRO A 155 -8.45 -0.18 -26.75
C PRO A 155 -9.41 -0.02 -25.56
N SER A 156 -10.40 -0.89 -25.46
CA SER A 156 -11.49 -0.78 -24.47
C SER A 156 -11.54 -1.98 -23.51
N GLY A 157 -10.42 -2.66 -23.29
CA GLY A 157 -10.38 -3.85 -22.45
C GLY A 157 -10.20 -3.53 -20.96
N SER A 158 -11.04 -4.05 -20.06
CA SER A 158 -10.82 -3.94 -18.61
C SER A 158 -9.70 -4.90 -18.16
N GLY A 159 -8.64 -4.37 -17.56
CA GLY A 159 -7.53 -5.14 -16.97
C GLY A 159 -7.87 -5.69 -15.58
N ASN A 160 -6.87 -6.10 -14.81
CA ASN A 160 -7.05 -6.45 -13.40
C ASN A 160 -7.42 -5.20 -12.61
N ASN A 161 -8.52 -5.24 -11.84
CA ASN A 161 -8.91 -4.16 -10.93
C ASN A 161 -8.17 -4.30 -9.59
N TRP A 162 -7.55 -3.21 -9.14
CA TRP A 162 -6.82 -3.10 -7.88
C TRP A 162 -7.48 -2.19 -6.83
N ASP A 163 -8.66 -1.62 -7.10
CA ASP A 163 -9.35 -0.64 -6.24
C ASP A 163 -9.50 -1.13 -4.78
N ASP A 164 -9.84 -2.40 -4.61
CA ASP A 164 -10.03 -3.06 -3.31
C ASP A 164 -8.76 -3.67 -2.71
N TYR A 165 -7.62 -3.54 -3.37
CA TYR A 165 -6.38 -4.23 -3.03
C TYR A 165 -5.21 -3.26 -2.79
N ASN A 166 -4.25 -3.74 -2.01
CA ASN A 166 -3.03 -3.01 -1.72
C ASN A 166 -2.19 -2.82 -2.99
N ARG A 167 -1.75 -1.58 -3.22
CA ARG A 167 -1.02 -1.22 -4.43
C ARG A 167 -0.17 0.03 -4.22
N ALA A 168 0.83 0.21 -5.08
CA ALA A 168 1.56 1.47 -5.16
C ALA A 168 0.98 2.31 -6.29
N GLU A 169 0.91 3.62 -6.07
CA GLU A 169 0.31 4.58 -6.99
C GLU A 169 1.10 5.89 -7.04
N ALA A 170 0.81 6.69 -8.06
CA ALA A 170 1.25 8.06 -8.15
C ALA A 170 0.16 8.98 -8.70
N CYS A 171 -0.03 10.11 -8.04
CA CYS A 171 -1.00 11.12 -8.40
C CYS A 171 -0.35 12.51 -8.41
N LYS A 172 -1.09 13.52 -8.86
CA LYS A 172 -0.67 14.91 -8.70
C LYS A 172 -0.80 15.30 -7.23
N VAL A 173 0.10 16.16 -6.76
CA VAL A 173 -0.11 16.82 -5.48
C VAL A 173 -1.26 17.80 -5.62
N ALA A 174 -2.16 17.77 -4.65
CA ALA A 174 -3.30 18.66 -4.62
C ALA A 174 -2.84 20.13 -4.45
N ALA A 175 -3.46 21.07 -5.16
CA ALA A 175 -2.99 22.46 -5.16
C ALA A 175 -3.14 23.11 -3.78
N ALA A 176 -2.05 23.66 -3.24
CA ALA A 176 -2.06 24.50 -2.03
C ALA A 176 -3.06 25.65 -2.24
N GLY A 177 -4.10 25.77 -1.40
CA GLY A 177 -5.22 26.69 -1.68
C GLY A 177 -6.60 26.07 -1.68
N THR A 178 -6.70 24.78 -2.00
CA THR A 178 -8.00 24.13 -2.26
C THR A 178 -8.58 23.39 -1.06
N PHE A 179 -7.84 23.31 0.04
CA PHE A 179 -8.23 22.68 1.31
C PHE A 179 -8.27 23.70 2.46
N PHE A 180 -8.68 24.93 2.21
CA PHE A 180 -8.89 25.90 3.29
C PHE A 180 -10.40 25.96 3.57
N ASP A 181 -10.85 25.30 4.64
CA ASP A 181 -12.23 25.48 5.13
C ASP A 181 -12.36 26.71 6.04
N ASP A 182 -11.25 27.36 6.43
CA ASP A 182 -11.32 28.64 7.11
C ASP A 182 -10.20 29.59 6.66
N ALA A 183 -10.57 30.80 6.26
CA ALA A 183 -9.64 31.79 5.70
C ALA A 183 -8.75 32.46 6.76
N ASP A 184 -9.03 32.24 8.04
CA ASP A 184 -8.37 32.93 9.17
C ASP A 184 -7.46 32.02 10.03
N ASP A 185 -7.38 30.71 9.77
CA ASP A 185 -6.47 29.80 10.48
C ASP A 185 -5.60 28.95 9.52
N PRO A 186 -4.30 29.30 9.33
CA PRO A 186 -3.39 28.53 8.50
C PRO A 186 -2.99 27.17 9.10
N THR A 187 -3.56 26.78 10.25
CA THR A 187 -3.31 25.50 10.92
C THR A 187 -4.44 24.48 10.76
N THR A 188 -5.60 24.88 10.22
CA THR A 188 -6.71 23.96 9.90
C THR A 188 -6.69 23.59 8.42
N PHE A 189 -6.27 22.35 8.16
CA PHE A 189 -6.32 21.75 6.82
C PHE A 189 -7.75 21.25 6.56
N GLY A 190 -8.24 21.43 5.33
CA GLY A 190 -9.58 21.07 4.89
C GLY A 190 -9.94 19.62 5.20
N THR A 191 -11.24 19.38 5.33
CA THR A 191 -11.79 18.25 6.09
C THR A 191 -11.48 16.85 5.57
N THR A 192 -10.98 16.66 4.35
CA THR A 192 -10.41 15.38 3.90
C THR A 192 -9.32 15.58 2.81
N PRO A 193 -8.08 15.11 2.97
CA PRO A 193 -7.09 14.99 1.89
C PRO A 193 -7.40 13.79 0.96
N PHE A 194 -8.61 13.26 1.02
CA PHE A 194 -8.95 11.92 0.59
C PHE A 194 -10.23 11.79 -0.27
N ASP A 195 -10.82 12.88 -0.77
CA ASP A 195 -12.07 12.87 -1.56
C ASP A 195 -11.89 12.28 -2.98
N ASP A 196 -11.47 11.03 -3.03
CA ASP A 196 -10.92 10.32 -4.16
C ASP A 196 -9.56 10.86 -4.59
N VAL A 197 -8.55 10.02 -4.43
CA VAL A 197 -7.29 10.08 -5.18
C VAL A 197 -7.54 10.34 -6.69
N ALA A 198 -8.72 9.96 -7.19
CA ALA A 198 -9.19 10.27 -8.53
C ALA A 198 -9.60 11.75 -8.75
N ALA A 199 -10.09 12.51 -7.77
CA ALA A 199 -10.68 13.83 -8.04
C ALA A 199 -9.70 15.01 -7.94
N THR A 200 -8.78 15.08 -6.97
CA THR A 200 -7.96 16.29 -6.77
C THR A 200 -6.59 16.08 -6.14
N GLY A 201 -5.99 14.88 -6.27
CA GLY A 201 -4.61 14.63 -5.81
C GLY A 201 -4.49 14.39 -4.30
N LEU A 202 -3.37 13.80 -3.88
CA LEU A 202 -3.08 13.42 -2.49
C LEU A 202 -2.01 14.35 -1.89
N ASN A 203 -2.15 14.70 -0.61
CA ASN A 203 -1.19 15.56 0.07
C ASN A 203 -0.83 15.02 1.46
N PHE A 204 0.48 14.95 1.77
CA PHE A 204 1.01 14.46 3.04
C PHE A 204 1.67 15.61 3.81
N LEU A 205 1.29 15.81 5.07
CA LEU A 205 1.93 16.81 5.94
C LEU A 205 3.15 16.21 6.63
N LEU A 206 4.28 16.17 5.93
CA LEU A 206 5.50 15.50 6.40
C LEU A 206 6.16 16.16 7.63
N ASP A 207 5.87 17.44 7.87
CA ASP A 207 6.26 18.20 9.07
C ASP A 207 5.07 18.49 9.99
N GLY A 208 3.91 17.89 9.69
CA GLY A 208 2.63 18.11 10.36
C GLY A 208 1.96 19.45 10.07
N LYS A 209 2.51 20.29 9.19
CA LYS A 209 2.06 21.68 9.00
C LYS A 209 2.13 22.22 7.58
N THR A 210 2.96 21.68 6.72
CA THR A 210 3.23 22.24 5.39
C THR A 210 2.81 21.24 4.34
N PRO A 211 2.01 21.65 3.34
CA PRO A 211 1.69 20.78 2.21
C PRO A 211 2.96 20.47 1.40
N LEU A 212 2.93 19.37 0.67
CA LEU A 212 3.98 19.03 -0.27
C LEU A 212 4.12 20.13 -1.34
N LYS A 213 5.37 20.51 -1.64
CA LYS A 213 5.68 21.52 -2.67
C LYS A 213 5.82 20.95 -4.08
N ALA A 214 5.85 19.63 -4.20
CA ALA A 214 6.08 18.94 -5.46
C ALA A 214 4.82 18.92 -6.34
N SER A 215 4.97 18.64 -7.64
CA SER A 215 3.82 18.54 -8.54
C SER A 215 3.17 17.15 -8.49
N ARG A 216 3.94 16.12 -8.11
CA ARG A 216 3.50 14.73 -8.03
C ARG A 216 3.97 14.05 -6.75
N VAL A 217 3.21 13.05 -6.33
CA VAL A 217 3.54 12.20 -5.19
C VAL A 217 3.32 10.74 -5.55
N ALA A 218 4.28 9.89 -5.19
CA ALA A 218 4.16 8.45 -5.18
C ALA A 218 3.89 7.96 -3.76
N TYR A 219 2.99 6.99 -3.62
CA TYR A 219 2.57 6.46 -2.34
C TYR A 219 2.10 5.01 -2.49
N VAL A 220 1.94 4.33 -1.36
CA VAL A 220 1.29 3.03 -1.27
C VAL A 220 -0.08 3.21 -0.66
N VAL A 221 -1.08 2.53 -1.22
CA VAL A 221 -2.41 2.38 -0.67
C VAL A 221 -2.52 0.98 -0.07
N LEU A 222 -2.90 0.90 1.20
CA LEU A 222 -3.33 -0.34 1.84
C LEU A 222 -4.84 -0.29 2.04
N LYS A 223 -5.56 -1.23 1.43
CA LYS A 223 -7.01 -1.32 1.48
C LYS A 223 -7.46 -2.29 2.56
N GLY A 224 -8.53 -1.94 3.28
CA GLY A 224 -9.14 -2.84 4.25
C GLY A 224 -8.23 -3.23 5.43
N VAL A 225 -7.46 -2.28 5.95
CA VAL A 225 -6.58 -2.46 7.11
C VAL A 225 -7.41 -2.37 8.39
N SER A 226 -7.17 -3.26 9.36
CA SER A 226 -7.84 -3.11 10.65
C SER A 226 -7.34 -1.85 11.36
N TYR A 227 -8.23 -1.07 11.97
CA TYR A 227 -7.88 0.15 12.72
C TYR A 227 -6.73 -0.09 13.70
N LYS A 228 -6.73 -1.22 14.42
CA LYS A 228 -5.66 -1.61 15.35
C LYS A 228 -4.30 -1.82 14.68
N ASP A 229 -4.29 -2.34 13.45
CA ASP A 229 -3.06 -2.50 12.68
C ASP A 229 -2.63 -1.15 12.08
N ALA A 230 -3.57 -0.29 11.68
CA ALA A 230 -3.32 1.07 11.18
C ALA A 230 -2.70 1.98 12.25
N THR A 231 -3.23 2.02 13.48
CA THR A 231 -2.66 2.84 14.55
C THR A 231 -1.25 2.40 14.92
N LYS A 232 -0.98 1.09 14.95
CA LYS A 232 0.38 0.57 15.17
C LYS A 232 1.34 0.96 14.05
N LEU A 233 0.89 0.91 12.80
CA LEU A 233 1.70 1.35 11.66
C LEU A 233 1.98 2.86 11.75
N SER A 234 0.97 3.67 12.08
CA SER A 234 1.15 5.10 12.30
C SER A 234 2.16 5.37 13.42
N GLN A 235 1.99 4.75 14.60
CA GLN A 235 2.90 4.89 15.73
C GLN A 235 4.35 4.49 15.37
N GLU A 236 4.53 3.41 14.62
CA GLU A 236 5.85 2.94 14.21
C GLU A 236 6.51 3.86 13.17
N ILE A 237 5.73 4.44 12.25
CA ILE A 237 6.24 5.19 11.10
C ILE A 237 6.34 6.69 11.39
N ASN A 238 5.30 7.29 11.97
CA ASN A 238 5.19 8.73 12.18
C ASN A 238 5.88 9.21 13.46
N GLY A 239 6.00 8.35 14.48
CA GLY A 239 6.62 8.70 15.75
C GLY A 239 5.96 9.92 16.40
N ALA A 240 6.66 11.05 16.46
CA ALA A 240 6.15 12.28 17.09
C ALA A 240 5.05 13.00 16.27
N LEU A 241 4.83 12.60 15.02
CA LEU A 241 3.75 13.12 14.18
C LEU A 241 2.49 12.25 14.24
N ASP A 242 2.49 11.18 15.04
CA ASP A 242 1.33 10.34 15.26
C ASP A 242 0.28 11.07 16.13
N ASP A 243 -0.96 11.09 15.66
CA ASP A 243 -2.15 11.58 16.36
C ASP A 243 -3.28 10.52 16.43
N SER A 244 -2.95 9.24 16.17
CA SER A 244 -3.92 8.14 16.11
C SER A 244 -4.63 7.80 17.43
N GLU A 245 -4.08 8.25 18.57
CA GLU A 245 -4.66 8.07 19.90
C GLU A 245 -5.49 9.29 20.36
N GLU A 246 -5.36 10.45 19.72
CA GLU A 246 -6.05 11.69 20.11
C GLU A 246 -7.48 11.74 19.57
N SER A 247 -7.68 11.25 18.34
CA SER A 247 -8.98 11.19 17.67
C SER A 247 -9.23 9.78 17.10
N PRO A 248 -9.63 8.82 17.96
CA PRO A 248 -9.85 7.47 17.49
C PRO A 248 -11.02 7.43 16.51
N LEU A 249 -10.79 6.85 15.32
CA LEU A 249 -11.75 6.72 14.22
C LEU A 249 -12.01 8.01 13.40
N GLU A 250 -11.19 9.04 13.57
CA GLU A 250 -11.13 10.17 12.61
C GLU A 250 -9.98 9.97 11.62
N ASP A 251 -10.04 10.70 10.52
CA ASP A 251 -8.97 10.72 9.52
C ASP A 251 -7.67 11.28 10.11
N GLN A 252 -6.55 10.67 9.71
CA GLN A 252 -5.21 11.15 10.03
C GLN A 252 -4.63 11.91 8.84
N PHE A 253 -3.97 13.03 9.10
CA PHE A 253 -3.44 13.91 8.05
C PHE A 253 -1.93 14.15 8.13
N LYS A 254 -1.31 13.80 9.27
CA LYS A 254 0.08 14.15 9.58
C LYS A 254 1.01 12.96 9.42
N GLY A 255 2.21 13.26 8.92
CA GLY A 255 3.30 12.33 8.81
C GLY A 255 3.39 11.62 7.45
N ARG A 256 4.19 10.55 7.45
CA ARG A 256 4.48 9.75 6.25
C ARG A 256 3.44 8.67 6.03
N PHE A 257 2.79 8.22 7.09
CA PHE A 257 1.70 7.26 7.04
C PHE A 257 0.44 7.98 7.49
N ILE A 258 -0.63 7.84 6.75
CA ILE A 258 -1.92 8.43 7.10
C ILE A 258 -3.00 7.39 6.83
N TYR A 259 -4.15 7.52 7.47
CA TYR A 259 -5.29 6.67 7.20
C TYR A 259 -6.57 7.49 7.14
N GLN A 260 -7.50 7.00 6.32
CA GLN A 260 -8.83 7.54 6.17
C GLN A 260 -9.81 6.59 6.84
N ALA A 261 -10.57 7.12 7.79
CA ALA A 261 -11.71 6.44 8.37
C ALA A 261 -12.82 6.33 7.30
N GLY A 262 -13.51 5.19 7.24
CA GLY A 262 -14.66 5.05 6.35
C GLY A 262 -15.76 6.06 6.68
N THR A 263 -16.75 6.21 5.79
CA THR A 263 -17.88 7.17 5.96
C THR A 263 -18.64 7.03 7.28
N ASP A 264 -18.56 5.87 7.95
CA ASP A 264 -19.18 5.59 9.24
C ASP A 264 -18.17 5.48 10.40
N ALA A 265 -16.91 5.89 10.20
CA ALA A 265 -15.82 5.75 11.18
C ALA A 265 -15.64 4.28 11.65
N THR A 266 -15.90 3.33 10.76
CA THR A 266 -15.89 1.89 11.04
C THR A 266 -14.60 1.20 10.56
N ASP A 267 -14.22 0.14 11.27
CA ASP A 267 -13.22 -0.85 10.81
C ASP A 267 -13.77 -1.63 9.60
N PRO A 268 -13.04 -1.80 8.47
CA PRO A 268 -11.65 -1.44 8.22
C PRO A 268 -11.43 -0.04 7.59
N VAL A 269 -10.19 0.45 7.72
CA VAL A 269 -9.72 1.74 7.19
C VAL A 269 -8.81 1.58 5.97
N ASP A 270 -8.72 2.63 5.17
CA ASP A 270 -7.77 2.72 4.06
C ASP A 270 -6.55 3.53 4.50
N CYS A 271 -5.35 3.01 4.25
CA CYS A 271 -4.12 3.64 4.67
C CYS A 271 -3.27 4.06 3.48
N TYR A 272 -2.51 5.14 3.64
CA TYR A 272 -1.64 5.70 2.63
C TYR A 272 -0.24 5.92 3.20
N TYR A 273 0.78 5.50 2.47
CA TYR A 273 2.17 5.66 2.86
C TYR A 273 2.94 6.45 1.80
N TYR A 274 3.52 7.57 2.20
CA TYR A 274 4.36 8.43 1.37
C TYR A 274 5.67 7.72 0.99
N LEU A 275 5.92 7.61 -0.33
CA LEU A 275 7.18 7.10 -0.88
C LEU A 275 8.12 8.26 -1.25
N ALA A 276 7.69 9.11 -2.18
CA ALA A 276 8.51 10.19 -2.72
C ALA A 276 7.64 11.24 -3.43
N SER A 277 8.19 12.43 -3.64
CA SER A 277 7.54 13.51 -4.37
C SER A 277 8.48 14.10 -5.44
N PHE A 278 7.89 14.59 -6.53
CA PHE A 278 8.59 14.99 -7.77
C PHE A 278 8.07 16.31 -8.34
#